data_AF-A0A316ACK1-F1
#
_entry.id   AF-A0A316ACK1-F1
#
_cell.length_a   1.000
_cell.length_b   1.000
_cell.length_c   1.000
_cell.angle_alpha   90.00
_cell.angle_beta   90.00
_cell.angle_gamma   90.00
#
_symmetry.space_group_name_H-M   'P 1'
#
loop_
_entity.id
_entity.type
_entity.pdbx_description
1 polymer ?
#
loop_
_entity_poly.entity_id
_entity_poly.type
_entity_poly.pdbx_seq_one_letter_code
_entity_poly.pdbx_strand_id
1 'polypeptide(L)'
;MLAVRVAVSGELASDVRARALGLHLAAAAAAVREQVSRQRDVVVPVLAAADNADDGAAAAELLTASLASADRVLSVVRATSPGASALLAQTAGVGALQQLGIATRALWSALVDHERLWAAGAAPLARRLLSERARTTCG
;
A
#
# COMPACT_ATOMS: atom_id res chain seq x y z
N MET A 1 -21.73 43.59 2.50
CA MET A 1 -21.59 42.81 1.23
C MET A 1 -20.22 42.13 1.08
N LEU A 2 -19.11 42.75 1.52
CA LEU A 2 -17.76 42.17 1.41
C LEU A 2 -17.54 40.90 2.25
N ALA A 3 -18.00 40.87 3.51
CA ALA A 3 -17.84 39.73 4.41
C ALA A 3 -18.51 38.44 3.91
N VAL A 4 -19.69 38.56 3.28
CA VAL A 4 -20.40 37.44 2.65
C VAL A 4 -19.63 36.89 1.44
N ARG A 5 -19.03 37.78 0.62
CA ARG A 5 -18.19 37.35 -0.51
C ARG A 5 -16.91 36.64 -0.04
N VAL A 6 -16.29 37.12 1.03
CA VAL A 6 -15.08 36.48 1.59
C VAL A 6 -15.40 35.11 2.18
N ALA A 7 -16.52 34.97 2.90
CA ALA A 7 -16.98 33.68 3.43
C ALA A 7 -17.29 32.67 2.31
N VAL A 8 -18.06 33.07 1.29
CA VAL A 8 -18.36 32.23 0.12
C VAL A 8 -17.10 31.84 -0.65
N SER A 9 -16.14 32.76 -0.81
CA SER A 9 -14.86 32.46 -1.46
C SER A 9 -14.02 31.48 -0.64
N GLY A 10 -14.07 31.57 0.69
CA GLY A 10 -13.38 30.68 1.62
C GLY A 10 -13.96 29.27 1.64
N GLU A 11 -15.29 29.14 1.63
CA GLU A 11 -16.01 27.87 1.57
C GLU A 11 -15.74 27.15 0.25
N LEU A 12 -15.86 27.83 -0.89
CA LEU A 12 -15.52 27.28 -2.20
C LEU A 12 -14.06 26.79 -2.27
N ALA A 13 -13.12 27.54 -1.69
CA ALA A 13 -11.72 27.13 -1.62
C ALA A 13 -11.49 25.94 -0.68
N SER A 14 -12.31 25.77 0.36
CA SER A 14 -12.25 24.63 1.27
C SER A 14 -12.78 23.35 0.60
N ASP A 15 -13.90 23.46 -0.10
CA ASP A 15 -14.56 22.37 -0.82
C ASP A 15 -13.68 21.81 -1.95
N VAL A 16 -13.06 22.70 -2.73
CA VAL A 16 -12.08 22.31 -3.77
C VAL A 16 -10.91 21.54 -3.15
N ARG A 17 -10.40 21.99 -2.00
CA ARG A 17 -9.29 21.31 -1.31
C ARG A 17 -9.70 19.95 -0.75
N ALA A 18 -10.87 19.84 -0.14
CA ALA A 18 -11.39 18.57 0.37
C ALA A 18 -11.54 17.54 -0.76
N ARG A 19 -12.12 17.96 -1.89
CA ARG A 19 -12.26 17.10 -3.06
C ARG A 19 -10.92 16.70 -3.68
N ALA A 20 -9.98 17.64 -3.78
CA ALA A 20 -8.63 17.35 -4.27
C ALA A 20 -7.90 16.35 -3.37
N LEU A 21 -8.03 16.47 -2.04
CA LEU A 21 -7.47 15.52 -1.08
C LEU A 21 -8.11 14.12 -1.25
N GLY A 22 -9.43 14.06 -1.39
CA GLY A 22 -10.15 12.81 -1.65
C GLY A 22 -9.67 12.10 -2.93
N LEU A 23 -9.48 12.86 -4.02
CA LEU A 23 -8.93 12.33 -5.28
C LEU A 23 -7.50 11.82 -5.09
N HIS A 24 -6.66 12.58 -4.42
CA HIS A 24 -5.27 12.20 -4.17
C HIS A 24 -5.17 10.90 -3.35
N LEU A 25 -5.99 10.77 -2.30
CA LEU A 25 -6.05 9.57 -1.47
C LEU A 25 -6.55 8.35 -2.26
N ALA A 26 -7.56 8.53 -3.11
CA ALA A 26 -8.06 7.45 -3.96
C ALA A 26 -6.99 6.98 -4.97
N ALA A 27 -6.27 7.91 -5.59
CA ALA A 27 -5.17 7.61 -6.51
C ALA A 27 -4.00 6.91 -5.79
N ALA A 28 -3.59 7.42 -4.63
CA ALA A 28 -2.53 6.80 -3.82
C ALA A 28 -2.92 5.38 -3.37
N ALA A 29 -4.16 5.18 -2.93
CA ALA A 29 -4.68 3.86 -2.57
C ALA A 29 -4.68 2.88 -3.76
N ALA A 30 -5.01 3.35 -4.96
CA ALA A 30 -4.93 2.55 -6.18
C ALA A 30 -3.48 2.15 -6.49
N ALA A 31 -2.55 3.12 -6.46
CA ALA A 31 -1.13 2.87 -6.70
C ALA A 31 -0.52 1.87 -5.71
N VAL A 32 -0.84 1.99 -4.42
CA VAL A 32 -0.38 1.04 -3.39
C VAL A 32 -0.90 -0.37 -3.66
N ARG A 33 -2.20 -0.51 -3.97
CA ARG A 33 -2.79 -1.84 -4.28
C ARG A 33 -2.12 -2.49 -5.48
N GLU A 34 -1.88 -1.71 -6.52
CA GLU A 34 -1.21 -2.18 -7.72
C GLU A 34 0.23 -2.61 -7.43
N GLN A 35 0.99 -1.78 -6.73
CA GLN A 35 2.38 -2.09 -6.37
C GLN A 35 2.48 -3.37 -5.54
N VAL A 36 1.68 -3.50 -4.48
CA VAL A 36 1.68 -4.68 -3.60
C VAL A 36 1.23 -5.93 -4.36
N SER A 37 0.25 -5.81 -5.26
CA SER A 37 -0.20 -6.93 -6.09
C SER A 37 0.90 -7.40 -7.05
N ARG A 38 1.55 -6.46 -7.76
CA ARG A 38 2.68 -6.78 -8.66
C ARG A 38 3.84 -7.43 -7.91
N GLN A 39 4.18 -6.91 -6.74
CA GLN A 39 5.19 -7.47 -5.86
C GLN A 39 4.85 -8.92 -5.48
N ARG A 40 3.62 -9.15 -5.02
CA ARG A 40 3.12 -10.49 -4.69
C ARG A 40 3.20 -11.43 -5.89
N ASP A 41 2.70 -11.01 -7.04
CA ASP A 41 2.59 -11.85 -8.23
C ASP A 41 3.97 -12.25 -8.81
N VAL A 42 5.01 -11.44 -8.59
CA VAL A 42 6.37 -11.73 -9.06
C VAL A 42 7.15 -12.62 -8.07
N VAL A 43 7.11 -12.32 -6.76
CA VAL A 43 8.00 -12.98 -5.80
C VAL A 43 7.41 -14.21 -5.14
N VAL A 44 6.08 -14.26 -4.95
CA VAL A 44 5.44 -15.46 -4.37
C VAL A 44 5.75 -16.73 -5.15
N PRO A 45 5.64 -16.76 -6.50
CA PRO A 45 5.97 -17.97 -7.26
C PRO A 45 7.45 -18.38 -7.13
N VAL A 46 8.35 -17.39 -7.01
CA VAL A 46 9.79 -17.66 -6.89
C VAL A 46 10.11 -18.29 -5.55
N LEU A 47 9.59 -17.72 -4.46
CA LEU A 47 9.81 -18.25 -3.11
C LEU A 47 9.09 -19.58 -2.88
N ALA A 48 7.86 -19.74 -3.39
CA ALA A 48 7.12 -20.99 -3.27
C ALA A 48 7.80 -22.16 -3.99
N ALA A 49 8.55 -21.88 -5.05
CA ALA A 49 9.27 -22.91 -5.79
C ALA A 49 10.64 -23.26 -5.16
N ALA A 50 10.99 -22.69 -4.01
CA ALA A 50 12.28 -22.90 -3.34
C ALA A 50 12.34 -24.18 -2.48
N ASP A 51 11.30 -25.03 -2.51
CA ASP A 51 11.14 -26.25 -1.69
C ASP A 51 12.33 -27.23 -1.71
N ASN A 52 13.22 -27.15 -2.69
CA ASN A 52 14.38 -28.05 -2.85
C ASN A 52 15.75 -27.36 -2.70
N ALA A 53 15.80 -26.09 -2.30
CA ALA A 53 17.05 -25.37 -2.06
C ALA A 53 17.49 -25.48 -0.59
N ASP A 54 18.78 -25.34 -0.29
CA ASP A 54 19.31 -25.22 1.09
C ASP A 54 18.62 -24.10 1.89
N ASP A 55 17.98 -23.16 1.20
CA ASP A 55 17.20 -22.06 1.77
C ASP A 55 15.70 -22.34 1.94
N GLY A 56 15.21 -23.56 1.70
CA GLY A 56 13.77 -23.87 1.62
C GLY A 56 12.96 -23.40 2.84
N ALA A 57 13.50 -23.60 4.05
CA ALA A 57 12.86 -23.12 5.29
C ALA A 57 12.82 -21.58 5.39
N ALA A 58 13.92 -20.91 5.07
CA ALA A 58 14.00 -19.45 5.07
C ALA A 58 13.10 -18.82 3.98
N ALA A 59 12.99 -19.48 2.82
CA ALA A 59 12.10 -19.08 1.75
C ALA A 59 10.62 -19.21 2.14
N ALA A 60 10.25 -20.29 2.83
CA ALA A 60 8.89 -20.52 3.33
C ALA A 60 8.49 -19.48 4.41
N GLU A 61 9.40 -19.15 5.33
CA GLU A 61 9.19 -18.10 6.33
C GLU A 61 9.01 -16.73 5.67
N LEU A 62 9.90 -16.36 4.74
CA LEU A 62 9.81 -15.10 4.00
C LEU A 62 8.57 -15.02 3.12
N LEU A 63 8.15 -16.13 2.51
CA LEU A 63 6.92 -16.21 1.75
C LEU A 63 5.70 -15.91 2.64
N THR A 64 5.61 -16.59 3.78
CA THR A 64 4.53 -16.40 4.75
C THR A 64 4.48 -14.95 5.24
N ALA A 65 5.63 -14.40 5.62
CA ALA A 65 5.74 -13.03 6.10
C ALA A 65 5.43 -12.00 5.00
N SER A 66 5.83 -12.25 3.75
CA SER A 66 5.52 -11.40 2.59
C SER A 66 4.02 -11.36 2.30
N LEU A 67 3.35 -12.52 2.34
CA LEU A 67 1.90 -12.62 2.16
C LEU A 67 1.14 -11.90 3.27
N ALA A 68 1.48 -12.18 4.53
CA ALA A 68 0.86 -11.54 5.68
C ALA A 68 1.05 -10.01 5.67
N SER A 69 2.23 -9.55 5.28
CA SER A 69 2.54 -8.13 5.13
C SER A 69 1.72 -7.47 4.01
N ALA A 70 1.63 -8.12 2.84
CA ALA A 70 0.80 -7.65 1.73
C ALA A 70 -0.68 -7.55 2.12
N ASP A 71 -1.22 -8.57 2.79
CA ASP A 71 -2.61 -8.58 3.26
C ASP A 71 -2.87 -7.47 4.29
N ARG A 72 -1.92 -7.22 5.18
CA ARG A 72 -1.98 -6.10 6.13
C ARG A 72 -2.07 -4.77 5.40
N VAL A 73 -1.18 -4.50 4.43
CA VAL A 73 -1.22 -3.26 3.64
C VAL A 73 -2.57 -3.13 2.91
N LEU A 74 -3.03 -4.16 2.22
CA LEU A 74 -4.29 -4.15 1.47
C LEU A 74 -5.52 -3.97 2.37
N SER A 75 -5.48 -4.48 3.60
CA SER A 75 -6.50 -4.27 4.61
C SER A 75 -6.55 -2.81 5.06
N VAL A 76 -5.39 -2.21 5.38
CA VAL A 76 -5.34 -0.81 5.84
C VAL A 76 -5.66 0.17 4.70
N VAL A 77 -5.26 -0.12 3.46
CA VAL A 77 -5.69 0.68 2.29
C VAL A 77 -7.21 0.68 2.13
N ARG A 78 -7.90 -0.44 2.42
CA ARG A 78 -9.37 -0.45 2.39
C ARG A 78 -9.98 0.46 3.46
N ALA A 79 -9.34 0.57 4.62
CA ALA A 79 -9.79 1.44 5.70
C ALA A 79 -9.71 2.95 5.38
N THR A 80 -8.92 3.38 4.38
CA THR A 80 -8.88 4.79 3.95
C THR A 80 -10.02 5.17 3.00
N SER A 81 -10.66 4.18 2.36
CA SER A 81 -11.70 4.42 1.34
C SER A 81 -12.93 5.18 1.86
N PRO A 82 -13.52 4.87 3.03
CA PRO A 82 -14.67 5.62 3.53
C PRO A 82 -14.39 7.10 3.72
N GLY A 83 -13.22 7.44 4.27
CA GLY A 83 -12.79 8.83 4.47
C GLY A 83 -12.52 9.57 3.15
N ALA A 84 -11.85 8.92 2.21
CA ALA A 84 -11.62 9.48 0.87
C ALA A 84 -12.94 9.72 0.10
N SER A 85 -13.88 8.77 0.18
CA SER A 85 -15.21 8.90 -0.43
C SER A 85 -16.03 10.03 0.22
N ALA A 86 -15.97 10.18 1.55
CA ALA A 86 -16.64 11.27 2.24
C ALA A 86 -16.06 12.64 1.88
N LEU A 87 -14.74 12.73 1.68
CA LEU A 87 -14.09 13.94 1.17
C LEU A 87 -14.53 14.29 -0.26
N LEU A 88 -14.61 13.28 -1.14
CA LEU A 88 -15.08 13.45 -2.52
C LEU A 88 -16.55 13.90 -2.59
N ALA A 89 -17.39 13.32 -1.73
CA ALA A 89 -18.80 13.66 -1.61
C ALA A 89 -19.05 14.97 -0.85
N GLN A 90 -18.01 15.57 -0.26
CA GLN A 90 -18.12 16.76 0.59
C GLN A 90 -19.04 16.54 1.82
N THR A 91 -19.07 15.30 2.32
CA THR A 91 -19.85 14.88 3.49
C THR A 91 -18.98 14.50 4.68
N ALA A 92 -17.66 14.70 4.59
CA ALA A 92 -16.71 14.37 5.64
C ALA A 92 -16.91 15.25 6.88
N GLY A 93 -17.52 14.67 7.92
CA GLY A 93 -17.53 15.25 9.26
C GLY A 93 -16.19 15.05 10.00
N VAL A 94 -16.03 15.72 11.14
CA VAL A 94 -14.81 15.66 11.98
C VAL A 94 -14.42 14.22 12.32
N GLY A 95 -15.38 13.37 12.70
CA GLY A 95 -15.12 11.96 13.01
C GLY A 95 -14.57 11.17 11.82
N ALA A 96 -15.07 11.43 10.61
CA ALA A 96 -14.57 10.78 9.39
C ALA A 96 -13.13 11.23 9.08
N LEU A 97 -12.81 12.50 9.29
CA LEU A 97 -11.45 13.04 9.11
C LEU A 97 -10.47 12.48 10.15
N GLN A 98 -10.90 12.30 11.40
CA GLN A 98 -10.09 11.67 12.44
C GLN A 98 -9.78 10.21 12.10
N GLN A 99 -10.80 9.44 11.71
CA GLN A 99 -10.61 8.05 11.29
C GLN A 99 -9.74 7.93 10.05
N LEU A 100 -9.89 8.84 9.08
CA LEU A 100 -9.02 8.92 7.93
C LEU A 100 -7.56 9.17 8.35
N GLY A 101 -7.31 10.12 9.25
CA GLY A 101 -5.96 10.38 9.76
C GLY A 101 -5.34 9.18 10.49
N ILE A 102 -6.13 8.42 11.24
CA ILE A 102 -5.70 7.17 11.88
C ILE A 102 -5.35 6.12 10.80
N ALA A 103 -6.23 5.93 9.82
CA ALA A 103 -6.03 4.97 8.74
C ALA A 103 -4.81 5.30 7.89
N THR A 104 -4.57 6.58 7.56
CA THR A 104 -3.38 7.00 6.79
C THR A 104 -2.09 6.79 7.58
N ARG A 105 -2.07 7.02 8.90
CA ARG A 105 -0.91 6.69 9.74
C ARG A 105 -0.66 5.19 9.80
N ALA A 106 -1.71 4.40 10.00
CA ALA A 106 -1.59 2.94 9.99
C ALA A 106 -1.09 2.43 8.63
N LEU A 107 -1.53 3.06 7.53
CA LEU A 107 -1.08 2.72 6.19
C LEU A 107 0.41 3.01 6.02
N TRP A 108 0.87 4.18 6.47
CA TRP A 108 2.29 4.52 6.44
C TRP A 108 3.15 3.50 7.18
N SER A 109 2.77 3.16 8.42
CA SER A 109 3.51 2.14 9.19
C SER A 109 3.51 0.78 8.49
N ALA A 110 2.37 0.34 7.95
CA ALA A 110 2.28 -0.93 7.23
C ALA A 110 3.15 -0.94 5.96
N LEU A 111 3.21 0.18 5.23
CA LEU A 111 4.05 0.32 4.04
C LEU A 111 5.54 0.26 4.39
N VAL A 112 5.97 0.98 5.44
CA VAL A 112 7.37 0.94 5.90
C VAL A 112 7.78 -0.47 6.31
N ASP A 113 6.93 -1.17 7.05
CA ASP A 113 7.20 -2.56 7.45
C ASP A 113 7.26 -3.49 6.23
N HIS A 114 6.35 -3.31 5.26
CA HIS A 114 6.31 -4.07 4.01
C HIS A 114 7.57 -3.84 3.18
N GLU A 115 7.96 -2.60 2.97
CA GLU A 115 9.16 -2.22 2.21
C GLU A 115 10.43 -2.75 2.85
N ARG A 116 10.55 -2.70 4.18
CA ARG A 116 11.70 -3.26 4.90
C ARG A 116 11.81 -4.77 4.69
N LEU A 117 10.71 -5.50 4.87
CA LEU A 117 10.67 -6.95 4.65
C LEU A 117 11.04 -7.30 3.20
N TRP A 118 10.53 -6.52 2.26
CA TRP A 118 10.79 -6.71 0.84
C TRP A 118 12.23 -6.44 0.44
N ALA A 119 12.77 -5.29 0.84
CA ALA A 119 14.10 -4.84 0.48
C ALA A 119 15.19 -5.67 1.16
N ALA A 120 14.98 -6.07 2.42
CA ALA A 120 15.97 -6.80 3.20
C ALA A 120 15.95 -8.32 2.95
N GLY A 121 14.78 -8.90 2.64
CA GLY A 121 14.60 -10.35 2.58
C GLY A 121 14.10 -10.86 1.23
N ALA A 122 12.84 -10.57 0.92
CA ALA A 122 12.13 -11.25 -0.17
C ALA A 122 12.75 -11.02 -1.56
N ALA A 123 13.09 -9.77 -1.92
CA ALA A 123 13.68 -9.47 -3.23
C ALA A 123 15.11 -9.99 -3.40
N PRO A 124 16.04 -9.82 -2.43
CA PRO A 124 17.38 -10.42 -2.51
C PRO A 124 17.35 -11.94 -2.68
N LEU A 125 16.52 -12.65 -1.89
CA LEU A 125 16.41 -14.11 -1.97
C LEU A 125 15.84 -14.54 -3.33
N ALA A 126 14.76 -13.91 -3.79
CA ALA A 126 14.18 -14.21 -5.10
C ALA A 126 15.19 -14.00 -6.23
N ARG A 127 15.98 -12.93 -6.19
CA ARG A 127 17.04 -12.66 -7.17
C ARG A 127 18.11 -13.76 -7.16
N ARG A 128 18.54 -14.20 -5.98
CA ARG A 128 19.52 -15.28 -5.82
C ARG A 128 19.01 -16.58 -6.44
N LEU A 129 17.80 -17.01 -6.06
CA LEU A 129 17.17 -18.23 -6.56
C LEU A 129 16.99 -18.22 -8.08
N LEU A 130 16.56 -17.09 -8.65
CA LEU A 130 16.46 -16.94 -10.11
C LEU A 130 17.82 -17.01 -10.80
N SER A 131 18.85 -16.41 -10.20
CA SER A 131 20.21 -16.42 -10.74
C SER A 131 20.82 -17.83 -10.71
N GLU A 132 20.56 -18.59 -9.65
CA GLU A 132 21.00 -19.99 -9.52
C GLU A 132 20.32 -20.89 -10.55
N ARG A 133 19.00 -20.77 -10.73
CA ARG A 133 18.26 -21.48 -11.78
C ARG A 133 18.76 -21.14 -13.18
N ALA A 134 19.08 -19.88 -13.44
CA ALA A 134 19.62 -19.48 -14.73
C ALA A 134 20.99 -20.14 -15.02
N ARG A 135 21.83 -20.33 -14.00
CA ARG A 135 23.11 -21.03 -14.16
C ARG A 135 22.95 -22.53 -14.38
N THR A 136 22.01 -23.18 -13.70
CA THR A 136 21.78 -24.63 -13.86
C THR A 136 21.11 -25.00 -15.19
N THR A 137 20.40 -24.07 -15.82
CA THR A 137 19.72 -24.30 -17.11
C THR A 137 20.65 -24.07 -18.32
N CYS A 138 21.77 -23.35 -18.13
CA CYS A 138 22.74 -23.03 -19.19
C CYS A 138 24.05 -23.82 -19.11
N GLY A 139 24.14 -24.77 -18.16
CA GLY A 139 25.30 -25.64 -17.94
C GLY A 139 25.09 -27.06 -18.42
#